data_AF-A0A4R0ZLQ6-F1
#
_entry.id   AF-A0A4R0ZLQ6-F1
#
_cell.length_a   1.000
_cell.length_b   1.000
_cell.length_c   1.000
_cell.angle_alpha   90.00
_cell.angle_beta   90.00
_cell.angle_gamma   90.00
#
_symmetry.space_group_name_H-M   'P 1'
#
loop_
_entity.id
_entity.type
_entity.pdbx_description
1 polymer ?
#
loop_
_entity_poly.entity_id
_entity_poly.type
_entity_poly.pdbx_seq_one_letter_code
_entity_poly.pdbx_strand_id
1 'polypeptide(L)' 'MDYSAIELTEAKRQIDSILYKLNVTIKTLEAKDEPERYKSQLTLAKRRIQALTIAVELIEAQLHTET' A
#
# COMPACT_ATOMS: atom_id res chain seq x y z
N MET A 1 -15.51 -3.88 14.73
CA MET A 1 -16.24 -2.95 13.85
C MET A 1 -16.66 -3.78 12.66
N ASP A 2 -17.94 -3.79 12.33
CA ASP A 2 -18.42 -4.37 11.08
C ASP A 2 -18.46 -3.24 10.07
N TYR A 3 -17.61 -3.33 9.05
CA TYR A 3 -17.59 -2.39 7.93
C TYR A 3 -18.46 -2.97 6.81
N SER A 4 -19.24 -2.14 6.13
CA SER A 4 -20.01 -2.59 4.99
C SER A 4 -19.10 -2.99 3.81
N ALA A 5 -19.58 -3.85 2.92
CA ALA A 5 -18.87 -4.20 1.68
C ALA A 5 -18.48 -2.97 0.84
N ILE A 6 -19.31 -1.90 0.86
CA ILE A 6 -19.01 -0.64 0.18
C ILE A 6 -17.82 0.07 0.83
N GLU A 7 -17.80 0.18 2.16
CA GLU A 7 -16.69 0.79 2.89
C GLU A 7 -15.39 0.00 2.71
N LEU A 8 -15.46 -1.33 2.77
CA LEU A 8 -14.31 -2.21 2.53
C LEU A 8 -13.78 -2.06 1.11
N THR A 9 -14.66 -2.00 0.10
CA THR A 9 -14.28 -1.81 -1.30
C THR A 9 -13.61 -0.46 -1.52
N GLU A 10 -14.15 0.62 -0.95
CA GLU A 10 -13.54 1.94 -1.05
C GLU A 10 -12.22 2.03 -0.27
N ALA A 11 -12.13 1.42 0.92
CA ALA A 11 -10.89 1.35 1.68
C ALA A 11 -9.78 0.64 0.88
N LYS A 12 -10.10 -0.52 0.28
CA LYS A 12 -9.19 -1.24 -0.61
C LYS A 12 -8.73 -0.36 -1.76
N ARG A 13 -9.66 0.31 -2.46
CA ARG A 13 -9.35 1.22 -3.58
C ARG A 13 -8.41 2.35 -3.17
N GLN A 14 -8.60 2.94 -1.98
CA GLN A 14 -7.69 3.98 -1.47
C GLN A 14 -6.29 3.39 -1.21
N ILE A 15 -6.21 2.21 -0.60
CA ILE A 15 -4.92 1.54 -0.34
C ILE A 15 -4.20 1.20 -1.65
N ASP A 16 -4.90 0.69 -2.66
CA ASP A 16 -4.33 0.39 -3.98
C ASP A 16 -3.72 1.65 -4.62
N SER A 17 -4.38 2.81 -4.49
CA SER A 17 -3.83 4.10 -4.94
C SER A 17 -2.55 4.49 -4.19
N ILE A 18 -2.50 4.25 -2.88
CA ILE A 18 -1.31 4.52 -2.06
C ILE A 18 -0.17 3.59 -2.45
N LEU A 19 -0.43 2.30 -2.64
CA LEU A 19 0.55 1.32 -3.11
C LEU A 19 1.16 1.73 -4.44
N TYR A 20 0.34 2.18 -5.40
CA TYR A 20 0.84 2.72 -6.67
C TYR A 20 1.79 3.91 -6.47
N LYS A 21 1.38 4.90 -5.67
CA LYS A 21 2.19 6.10 -5.39
C LYS A 21 3.50 5.78 -4.65
N LEU A 22 3.50 4.82 -3.73
CA LEU A 22 4.71 4.38 -3.04
C LEU A 22 5.70 3.70 -3.99
N ASN A 23 5.22 2.88 -4.92
CA ASN A 23 6.06 2.27 -5.95
C ASN A 23 6.67 3.32 -6.89
N VAL A 24 5.88 4.31 -7.32
CA VAL A 24 6.40 5.44 -8.12
C VAL A 24 7.43 6.26 -7.34
N THR A 25 7.21 6.46 -6.04
CA THR A 25 8.15 7.17 -5.15
C THR A 25 9.47 6.42 -5.06
N ILE A 26 9.44 5.10 -4.85
CA ILE A 26 10.64 4.26 -4.82
C ILE A 26 11.41 4.39 -6.14
N LYS A 27 10.75 4.21 -7.29
CA LYS A 27 11.39 4.35 -8.60
C LYS A 27 12.03 5.73 -8.79
N THR A 28 11.33 6.79 -8.39
CA THR A 28 11.82 8.17 -8.48
C THR A 28 13.07 8.39 -7.62
N LEU A 29 13.10 7.84 -6.41
CA LEU A 29 14.22 7.99 -5.49
C LEU A 29 15.43 7.13 -5.88
N GLU A 30 15.19 5.92 -6.39
CA GLU A 30 16.24 5.02 -6.89
C GLU A 30 16.90 5.57 -8.17
N ALA A 31 16.20 6.40 -8.95
CA ALA A 31 16.73 7.05 -10.15
C ALA A 31 17.52 8.36 -9.88
N LYS A 32 17.66 8.80 -8.62
CA LYS A 32 18.47 9.97 -8.27
C LYS A 32 19.95 9.59 -8.22
N ASP A 33 20.83 10.55 -8.55
CA ASP A 33 22.30 10.34 -8.58
C ASP A 33 22.93 9.96 -7.23
N GLU A 34 22.26 10.28 -6.10
CA GLU A 34 22.73 9.96 -4.75
C GLU A 34 21.69 9.11 -3.97
N PRO A 35 21.46 7.84 -4.35
CA PRO A 35 20.40 7.02 -3.77
C PRO A 35 20.61 6.74 -2.27
N GLU A 36 21.86 6.71 -1.79
CA GLU A 36 22.17 6.54 -0.36
C GLU A 36 21.57 7.65 0.53
N ARG A 37 21.38 8.86 0.00
CA ARG A 37 20.70 9.94 0.75
C ARG A 37 19.24 9.64 1.06
N TYR A 38 18.63 8.75 0.29
CA TYR A 38 17.22 8.40 0.39
C TYR A 38 16.98 7.02 1.03
N LYS A 39 18.02 6.40 1.61
CA LYS A 39 17.96 5.04 2.16
C LYS A 39 16.87 4.86 3.21
N SER A 40 16.70 5.83 4.11
CA SER A 40 15.65 5.80 5.14
C SER A 40 14.25 5.87 4.52
N GLN A 41 14.07 6.72 3.50
CA GLN A 41 12.81 6.90 2.77
C GLN A 41 12.46 5.66 1.97
N LEU A 42 13.43 5.06 1.28
CA LEU A 42 13.28 3.81 0.55
C LEU A 42 12.91 2.65 1.48
N THR A 43 13.60 2.54 2.62
CA THR A 43 13.30 1.52 3.64
C THR A 43 11.87 1.67 4.16
N LEU A 44 11.47 2.89 4.48
CA LEU A 44 10.12 3.16 5.01
C LEU A 44 9.04 2.93 3.95
N ALA A 45 9.27 3.32 2.69
CA ALA A 45 8.34 3.06 1.59
C ALA A 45 8.14 1.56 1.36
N LYS A 46 9.22 0.78 1.35
CA LYS A 46 9.17 -0.69 1.20
C LYS A 46 8.38 -1.35 2.34
N ARG A 47 8.60 -0.92 3.58
CA ARG A 47 7.83 -1.40 4.76
C ARG A 47 6.34 -1.03 4.68
N ARG A 48 6.02 0.18 4.23
CA ARG A 48 4.62 0.62 4.05
C ARG A 48 3.91 -0.19 2.98
N ILE A 49 4.58 -0.48 1.87
CA ILE A 49 4.04 -1.38 0.83
C ILE A 49 3.69 -2.73 1.45
N GLN A 50 4.62 -3.36 2.20
CA GLN A 50 4.36 -4.65 2.85
C GLN A 50 3.15 -4.60 3.79
N ALA A 51 3.08 -3.59 4.67
CA ALA A 51 1.95 -3.46 5.61
C ALA A 51 0.61 -3.23 4.90
N LEU A 52 0.59 -2.40 3.85
CA LEU A 52 -0.61 -2.10 3.08
C LEU A 52 -1.06 -3.27 2.21
N THR A 53 -0.13 -4.09 1.69
CA THR A 53 -0.47 -5.34 1.00
C THR A 53 -1.19 -6.31 1.94
N ILE A 54 -0.70 -6.51 3.17
CA ILE A 54 -1.38 -7.32 4.17
C ILE A 54 -2.79 -6.76 4.46
N ALA A 55 -2.93 -5.44 4.58
CA ALA A 55 -4.24 -4.83 4.80
C ALA A 55 -5.21 -5.10 3.64
N VAL A 56 -4.75 -5.06 2.38
CA VAL A 56 -5.56 -5.41 1.21
C VAL A 56 -5.99 -6.88 1.25
N GLU A 57 -5.08 -7.81 1.53
CA GLU A 57 -5.39 -9.24 1.61
C GLU A 57 -6.45 -9.53 2.68
N LEU A 58 -6.36 -8.86 3.84
CA LEU A 58 -7.35 -8.99 4.91
C LEU A 58 -8.72 -8.42 4.51
N ILE A 59 -8.74 -7.28 3.82
CA ILE A 59 -9.99 -6.68 3.30
C ILE A 59 -10.63 -7.61 2.26
N GLU A 60 -9.84 -8.14 1.34
CA GLU A 60 -10.30 -9.09 0.32
C GLU A 60 -10.87 -10.34 0.97
N ALA A 61 -10.18 -10.94 1.96
CA ALA A 61 -10.68 -12.11 2.68
C ALA A 61 -12.03 -11.87 3.37
N GLN A 62 -12.23 -10.69 3.97
CA GLN A 62 -13.52 -10.30 4.56
C GLN A 62 -14.62 -10.20 3.49
N LEU A 63 -14.34 -9.53 2.37
CA LEU A 63 -15.29 -9.39 1.26
C LEU A 63 -15.70 -10.74 0.64
N HIS A 64 -14.81 -11.72 0.62
CA HIS A 64 -15.10 -13.08 0.11
C HIS A 64 -15.89 -13.94 1.10
N THR A 65 -15.87 -13.59 2.39
CA THR A 65 -16.62 -14.30 3.44
C THR A 65 -18.10 -13.86 3.49
N GLU A 66 -18.42 -12.69 2.93
CA GLU A 66 -19.77 -12.11 2.88
C GLU A 66 -20.58 -12.51 1.62
N THR A 67 -19.99 -13.28 0.69
CA THR A 67 -20.64 -13.87 -0.51
C THR A 67 -20.90 -15.35 -0.36
#